data_AF-A0A0L0KES1-F1
#
_entry.id   AF-A0A0L0KES1-F1
#
_cell.length_a   1.000
_cell.length_b   1.000
_cell.length_c   1.000
_cell.angle_alpha   90.00
_cell.angle_beta   90.00
_cell.angle_gamma   90.00
#
_symmetry.space_group_name_H-M   'P 1'
#
loop_
_entity.id
_entity.type
_entity.pdbx_description
1 polymer ?
#
loop_
_entity_poly.entity_id
_entity_poly.type
_entity_poly.pdbx_seq_one_letter_code
_entity_poly.pdbx_strand_id
1 'polypeptide(L)'
;DEVGCGVLEDLALERPLVLSERGAVQVQVVVEAPAESGRRAVSVYSRPEETGTEAGWTRHASGTLASEPTVSAGAELTVWPPAGAEPVPVDDLYNGLADAGYGYGPAFQGLRAAWRRGEEVFAEVRLPDEATDRAGEFGIHPALFDAALHAAAFLPAGGEGGLPFSWSGVSLHASGAQSLRVRLSVAGDGGLCLNAADDTGAPVVSVDSLVVRPAPQGQLSSPGSGQDNLFSVDWIVKPESGGSLPRCVVAGAGGQDLAAMLGVAWHSELSECPEADLVLLPAGADADDGDVVAAVRSEVCRVLELVQQWLADERGDTRLVVVTRNAVSTGTGDRVEDVAGAGVQGLVRSARSEHPGRFGLVDVDGSAESWQCLPAVLNGTTDDEDGFELAVRAGQAYIPRLMPARTREVLAAPEGVEAWRLGMAGQGSVDDLVIVPSPEAEVPLEAGQVRIGVRAAGLNFRDVLNMYPGEVPVLGAEVAGVVLETGPGVTGFVPGDRVMGMAVGGFGPVVMADARLIAPIPRGWSFAQAAGVPVVFLTALYGLRETGRL
;
A
#
# COMPACT_ATOMS: atom_id res chain seq x y z
N ASP A 1 33.02 12.06 3.91
CA ASP A 1 33.90 13.10 3.34
C ASP A 1 33.26 14.48 3.24
N GLU A 2 32.27 14.70 2.36
CA GLU A 2 31.65 16.04 2.12
C GLU A 2 31.11 16.75 3.38
N VAL A 3 30.64 15.99 4.36
CA VAL A 3 30.09 16.52 5.63
C VAL A 3 30.99 16.29 6.84
N GLY A 4 32.24 15.86 6.62
CA GLY A 4 33.20 15.57 7.69
C GLY A 4 32.84 14.37 8.57
N CYS A 5 31.87 13.55 8.16
CA CYS A 5 31.55 12.28 8.80
C CYS A 5 32.26 11.13 8.06
N GLY A 6 33.03 10.34 8.80
CA GLY A 6 33.80 9.20 8.28
C GLY A 6 33.14 7.85 8.55
N VAL A 7 32.06 7.82 9.34
CA VAL A 7 31.37 6.58 9.72
C VAL A 7 29.89 6.68 9.41
N LEU A 8 29.38 5.63 8.77
CA LEU A 8 27.96 5.33 8.69
C LEU A 8 27.62 4.47 9.90
N GLU A 9 27.05 5.10 10.93
CA GLU A 9 26.78 4.44 12.21
C GLU A 9 25.67 3.39 12.06
N ASP A 10 24.60 3.77 11.38
CA ASP A 10 23.51 2.87 11.02
C ASP A 10 22.93 3.27 9.66
N LEU A 11 22.46 2.28 8.89
CA LEU A 11 21.68 2.48 7.67
C LEU A 11 20.70 1.33 7.47
N ALA A 12 19.41 1.65 7.50
CA ALA A 12 18.33 0.73 7.17
C ALA A 12 17.97 0.86 5.69
N LEU A 13 17.89 -0.28 5.00
CA LEU A 13 17.38 -0.40 3.64
C LEU A 13 15.87 -0.65 3.71
N GLU A 14 15.10 0.34 3.27
CA GLU A 14 13.64 0.32 3.34
C GLU A 14 13.02 -0.34 2.11
N ARG A 15 13.56 -0.05 0.91
CA ARG A 15 13.00 -0.51 -0.36
C ARG A 15 14.08 -0.69 -1.43
N PRO A 16 14.05 -1.78 -2.22
CA PRO A 16 14.96 -1.96 -3.35
C PRO A 16 14.72 -0.89 -4.43
N LEU A 17 15.79 -0.46 -5.10
CA LEU A 17 15.72 0.37 -6.30
C LEU A 17 15.88 -0.53 -7.52
N VAL A 18 14.79 -0.75 -8.25
CA VAL A 18 14.81 -1.53 -9.50
C VAL A 18 15.21 -0.63 -10.66
N LEU A 19 16.27 -1.00 -11.37
CA LEU A 19 16.73 -0.30 -12.58
C LEU A 19 16.17 -1.01 -13.82
N SER A 20 15.60 -0.23 -14.74
CA SER A 20 15.10 -0.75 -16.02
C SER A 20 16.20 -0.70 -17.08
N GLU A 21 16.08 -1.52 -18.14
CA GLU A 21 17.04 -1.54 -19.24
C GLU A 21 17.14 -0.20 -19.99
N ARG A 22 16.08 0.61 -19.99
CA ARG A 22 15.94 1.81 -20.84
C ARG A 22 15.48 3.07 -20.12
N GLY A 23 15.55 3.11 -18.79
CA GLY A 23 15.14 4.27 -17.99
C GLY A 23 16.27 4.80 -17.12
N ALA A 24 16.33 6.12 -16.99
CA ALA A 24 17.22 6.77 -16.04
C ALA A 24 16.50 7.04 -14.72
N VAL A 25 17.27 7.01 -13.62
CA VAL A 25 16.79 7.30 -12.28
C VAL A 25 17.58 8.47 -11.72
N GLN A 26 16.89 9.45 -11.18
CA GLN A 26 17.51 10.50 -10.40
C GLN A 26 17.62 10.03 -8.95
N VAL A 27 18.84 10.05 -8.41
CA VAL A 27 19.10 9.69 -7.01
C VAL A 27 19.43 10.96 -6.24
N GLN A 28 18.84 11.10 -5.05
CA GLN A 28 19.11 12.19 -4.14
C GLN A 28 19.51 11.65 -2.78
N VAL A 29 20.65 12.11 -2.27
CA VAL A 29 21.09 11.84 -0.91
C VAL A 29 20.91 13.13 -0.11
N VAL A 30 20.12 13.06 0.96
CA VAL A 30 19.84 14.18 1.85
C VAL A 30 20.59 13.92 3.16
N VAL A 31 21.42 14.88 3.57
CA VAL A 31 22.10 14.86 4.87
C VAL A 31 21.61 16.07 5.67
N GLU A 32 21.08 15.82 6.86
CA GLU A 32 20.55 16.87 7.71
C GLU A 32 21.63 17.67 8.44
N ALA A 33 21.20 18.79 9.04
CA ALA A 33 22.03 19.55 9.97
C ALA A 33 22.49 18.65 11.14
N PRO A 34 23.66 18.94 11.75
CA PRO A 34 24.13 18.13 12.85
C PRO A 34 23.21 18.30 14.06
N ALA A 35 22.84 17.19 14.70
CA ALA A 35 22.19 17.20 16.00
C ALA A 35 23.15 17.71 17.09
N GLU A 36 22.63 17.95 18.30
CA GLU A 36 23.46 18.35 19.46
C GLU A 36 24.58 17.34 19.77
N SER A 37 24.38 16.06 19.43
CA SER A 37 25.37 14.99 19.57
C SER A 37 26.47 15.01 18.49
N GLY A 38 26.39 15.90 17.50
CA GLY A 38 27.28 15.94 16.33
C GLY A 38 26.94 14.94 15.23
N ARG A 39 25.94 14.06 15.45
CA ARG A 39 25.44 13.09 14.46
C ARG A 39 24.55 13.76 13.42
N ARG A 40 24.46 13.17 12.22
CA ARG A 40 23.64 13.69 11.12
C ARG A 40 22.74 12.59 10.57
N ALA A 41 21.45 12.86 10.41
CA ALA A 41 20.57 11.97 9.69
C ALA A 41 20.92 11.98 8.19
N VAL A 42 20.89 10.82 7.56
CA VAL A 42 21.05 10.64 6.11
C VAL A 42 19.86 9.87 5.55
N SER A 43 19.42 10.24 4.36
CA SER A 43 18.35 9.54 3.64
C SER A 43 18.65 9.49 2.14
N VAL A 44 18.32 8.38 1.50
CA VAL A 44 18.53 8.15 0.06
C VAL A 44 17.17 8.02 -0.61
N TYR A 45 16.94 8.85 -1.62
CA TYR A 45 15.72 8.90 -2.41
C TYR A 45 16.00 8.64 -3.89
N SER A 46 14.99 8.16 -4.61
CA SER A 46 15.03 8.12 -6.05
C SER A 46 13.69 8.51 -6.68
N ARG A 47 13.75 8.89 -7.96
CA ARG A 47 12.57 9.01 -8.83
C ARG A 47 12.95 8.69 -10.28
N PRO A 48 12.02 8.16 -11.10
CA PRO A 48 12.25 8.00 -12.53
C PRO A 48 12.45 9.35 -13.22
N GLU A 49 13.33 9.40 -14.23
CA GLU A 49 13.60 10.64 -14.99
C GLU A 49 12.45 11.03 -15.93
N GLU A 50 11.72 10.05 -16.49
CA GLU A 50 10.69 10.29 -17.52
C GLU A 50 9.39 10.87 -16.99
N THR A 51 9.09 10.67 -15.71
CA THR A 51 8.01 11.40 -15.05
C THR A 51 8.50 12.80 -14.75
N GLY A 52 7.87 13.81 -15.36
CA GLY A 52 8.07 15.22 -15.01
C GLY A 52 7.94 15.48 -13.50
N THR A 53 8.11 16.73 -13.07
CA THR A 53 8.19 17.15 -11.65
C THR A 53 7.05 16.72 -10.71
N GLU A 54 6.03 16.02 -11.20
CA GLU A 54 4.89 15.48 -10.45
C GLU A 54 5.12 14.08 -9.83
N ALA A 55 6.13 13.29 -10.24
CA ALA A 55 6.43 12.05 -9.54
C ALA A 55 7.11 12.29 -8.18
N GLY A 56 6.49 11.75 -7.13
CA GLY A 56 7.02 11.79 -5.76
C GLY A 56 8.34 11.03 -5.62
N TRP A 57 9.25 11.57 -4.81
CA TRP A 57 10.48 10.89 -4.42
C TRP A 57 10.17 9.66 -3.56
N THR A 58 10.76 8.52 -3.92
CA THR A 58 10.69 7.29 -3.11
C THR A 58 11.93 7.19 -2.24
N ARG A 59 11.76 7.04 -0.93
CA ARG A 59 12.87 6.79 -0.01
C ARG A 59 13.26 5.31 -0.06
N HIS A 60 14.56 5.05 -0.19
CA HIS A 60 15.14 3.72 -0.28
C HIS A 60 15.94 3.34 0.97
N ALA A 61 16.55 4.31 1.63
CA ALA A 61 17.33 4.08 2.83
C ALA A 61 17.29 5.30 3.76
N SER A 62 17.42 5.05 5.06
CA SER A 62 17.60 6.07 6.10
C SER A 62 18.60 5.59 7.14
N GLY A 63 19.31 6.53 7.78
CA GLY A 63 20.35 6.19 8.75
C GLY A 63 21.04 7.39 9.38
N THR A 64 22.16 7.13 10.04
CA THR A 64 22.92 8.13 10.80
C THR A 64 24.40 8.13 10.43
N LEU A 65 24.97 9.32 10.25
CA LEU A 65 26.39 9.57 10.05
C LEU A 65 27.03 10.10 11.34
N ALA A 66 28.25 9.65 11.62
CA ALA A 66 29.06 10.06 12.76
C ALA A 66 30.48 10.49 12.33
N SER A 67 31.07 11.41 13.11
CA SER A 67 32.39 11.98 12.82
C SER A 67 33.56 11.15 13.35
N GLU A 68 33.39 10.46 14.48
CA GLU A 68 34.47 9.68 15.08
C GLU A 68 34.27 8.18 14.83
N PRO A 69 35.29 7.48 14.30
CA PRO A 69 35.28 6.03 14.28
C PRO A 69 35.35 5.48 15.69
N THR A 70 34.38 4.65 16.05
CA THR A 70 34.55 3.72 17.16
C THR A 70 35.55 2.68 16.67
N VAL A 71 36.82 2.85 17.02
CA VAL A 71 37.92 2.03 16.48
C VAL A 71 37.70 0.56 16.86
N SER A 72 37.19 -0.23 15.91
CA SER A 72 37.40 -1.68 15.90
C SER A 72 38.69 -1.92 15.13
N ALA A 73 39.72 -2.42 15.81
CA ALA A 73 40.99 -2.76 15.19
C ALA A 73 40.75 -3.89 14.18
N GLY A 74 40.66 -3.54 12.90
CA GLY A 74 40.58 -4.51 11.80
C GLY A 74 41.73 -5.50 11.90
N ALA A 75 41.46 -6.78 11.68
CA ALA A 75 42.48 -7.81 11.73
C ALA A 75 43.57 -7.54 10.69
N GLU A 76 44.85 -7.77 11.03
CA GLU A 76 45.94 -7.67 10.07
C GLU A 76 45.79 -8.79 9.01
N LEU A 77 45.27 -8.43 7.83
CA LEU A 77 45.13 -9.31 6.65
C LEU A 77 46.42 -9.34 5.81
N THR A 78 47.57 -9.29 6.48
CA THR A 78 48.90 -9.22 5.88
C THR A 78 49.44 -10.60 5.49
N VAL A 79 49.05 -11.65 6.22
CA VAL A 79 49.42 -13.05 5.93
C VAL A 79 48.33 -13.72 5.09
N TRP A 80 48.68 -14.17 3.89
CA TRP A 80 47.72 -14.74 2.94
C TRP A 80 48.27 -15.91 2.11
N PRO A 81 47.53 -17.02 1.93
CA PRO A 81 46.27 -17.35 2.60
C PRO A 81 46.42 -17.42 4.13
N PRO A 82 45.35 -17.15 4.91
CA PRO A 82 45.44 -17.13 6.36
C PRO A 82 45.92 -18.47 6.93
N ALA A 83 46.85 -18.42 7.87
CA ALA A 83 47.37 -19.64 8.51
C ALA A 83 46.25 -20.43 9.20
N GLY A 84 46.21 -21.74 8.94
CA GLY A 84 45.21 -22.65 9.50
C GLY A 84 43.83 -22.56 8.85
N ALA A 85 43.68 -21.85 7.72
CA ALA A 85 42.44 -21.85 6.94
C ALA A 85 42.49 -22.89 5.81
N GLU A 86 41.39 -23.60 5.61
CA GLU A 86 41.24 -24.63 4.58
C GLU A 86 40.52 -24.04 3.34
N PRO A 87 40.99 -24.33 2.11
CA PRO A 87 40.35 -23.80 0.90
C PRO A 87 38.95 -24.38 0.70
N VAL A 88 38.04 -23.54 0.21
CA VAL A 88 36.65 -23.92 -0.12
C VAL A 88 36.45 -23.81 -1.64
N PRO A 89 35.82 -24.80 -2.30
CA PRO A 89 35.51 -24.70 -3.73
C PRO A 89 34.52 -23.56 -4.01
N VAL A 90 34.85 -22.70 -4.99
CA VAL A 90 34.02 -21.53 -5.35
C VAL A 90 33.46 -21.61 -6.78
N ASP A 91 33.86 -22.60 -7.57
CA ASP A 91 33.53 -22.68 -9.00
C ASP A 91 32.02 -22.73 -9.29
N ASP A 92 31.25 -23.41 -8.42
CA ASP A 92 29.80 -23.56 -8.56
C ASP A 92 28.99 -22.50 -7.79
N LEU A 93 29.66 -21.54 -7.12
CA LEU A 93 29.00 -20.55 -6.25
C LEU A 93 27.92 -19.76 -7.00
N TYR A 94 28.26 -19.18 -8.15
CA TYR A 94 27.34 -18.30 -8.88
C TYR A 94 26.21 -19.06 -9.58
N ASN A 95 26.43 -20.32 -9.95
CA ASN A 95 25.37 -21.18 -10.45
C ASN A 95 24.35 -21.46 -9.34
N GLY A 96 24.82 -21.80 -8.13
CA GLY A 96 23.95 -22.00 -6.97
C GLY A 96 23.21 -20.74 -6.54
N LEU A 97 23.86 -19.57 -6.60
CA LEU A 97 23.22 -18.28 -6.35
C LEU A 97 22.14 -17.97 -7.40
N ALA A 98 22.40 -18.24 -8.68
CA ALA A 98 21.42 -18.06 -9.75
C ALA A 98 20.20 -18.97 -9.58
N ASP A 99 20.40 -20.25 -9.19
CA ASP A 99 19.31 -21.18 -8.88
C ASP A 99 18.47 -20.72 -7.68
N ALA A 100 19.07 -19.99 -6.74
CA ALA A 100 18.38 -19.35 -5.62
C ALA A 100 17.75 -17.98 -5.97
N GLY A 101 17.81 -17.54 -7.23
CA GLY A 101 17.22 -16.30 -7.72
C GLY A 101 18.17 -15.09 -7.79
N TYR A 102 19.45 -15.26 -7.48
CA TYR A 102 20.47 -14.20 -7.51
C TYR A 102 21.26 -14.24 -8.82
N GLY A 103 20.71 -13.65 -9.87
CA GLY A 103 21.31 -13.58 -11.21
C GLY A 103 22.43 -12.53 -11.33
N TYR A 104 23.58 -12.74 -10.68
CA TYR A 104 24.71 -11.81 -10.77
C TYR A 104 25.34 -11.81 -12.16
N GLY A 105 25.38 -10.63 -12.81
CA GLY A 105 26.07 -10.44 -14.08
C GLY A 105 27.61 -10.44 -13.93
N PRO A 106 28.37 -10.46 -15.05
CA PRO A 106 29.83 -10.61 -15.03
C PRO A 106 30.58 -9.59 -14.15
N ALA A 107 30.08 -8.36 -14.08
CA ALA A 107 30.65 -7.29 -13.25
C ALA A 107 30.65 -7.63 -11.75
N PHE A 108 29.66 -8.41 -11.28
CA PHE A 108 29.44 -8.74 -9.87
C PHE A 108 29.98 -10.13 -9.49
N GLN A 109 30.57 -10.87 -10.44
CA GLN A 109 31.17 -12.19 -10.17
C GLN A 109 32.66 -12.05 -9.77
N GLY A 110 32.92 -11.27 -8.72
CA GLY A 110 34.27 -10.86 -8.32
C GLY A 110 35.04 -11.82 -7.39
N LEU A 111 34.35 -12.75 -6.72
CA LEU A 111 34.96 -13.70 -5.78
C LEU A 111 35.83 -14.73 -6.52
N ARG A 112 37.11 -14.83 -6.13
CA ARG A 112 38.13 -15.66 -6.80
C ARG A 112 38.55 -16.89 -6.02
N ALA A 113 38.65 -16.76 -4.70
CA ALA A 113 39.04 -17.84 -3.82
C ALA A 113 38.46 -17.61 -2.44
N ALA A 114 38.16 -18.69 -1.72
CA ALA A 114 37.69 -18.64 -0.34
C ALA A 114 38.39 -19.70 0.51
N TRP A 115 38.57 -19.39 1.79
CA TRP A 115 39.11 -20.28 2.81
C TRP A 115 38.26 -20.19 4.07
N ARG A 116 38.20 -21.27 4.84
CA ARG A 116 37.46 -21.34 6.08
C ARG A 116 38.36 -21.69 7.24
N ARG A 117 38.17 -21.01 8.37
CA ARG A 117 38.83 -21.33 9.63
C ARG A 117 37.82 -21.24 10.78
N GLY A 118 37.34 -22.39 11.23
CA GLY A 118 36.27 -22.45 12.24
C GLY A 118 34.98 -21.81 11.73
N GLU A 119 34.60 -20.70 12.36
CA GLU A 119 33.42 -19.89 12.02
C GLU A 119 33.75 -18.66 11.16
N GLU A 120 35.01 -18.50 10.77
CA GLU A 120 35.47 -17.40 9.93
C GLU A 120 35.60 -17.86 8.48
N VAL A 121 35.25 -16.97 7.55
CA VAL A 121 35.51 -17.13 6.12
C VAL A 121 36.46 -16.03 5.67
N PHE A 122 37.40 -16.41 4.83
CA PHE A 122 38.35 -15.51 4.19
C PHE A 122 38.16 -15.59 2.68
N ALA A 123 38.22 -14.48 1.98
CA ALA A 123 38.04 -14.47 0.53
C ALA A 123 38.98 -13.51 -0.19
N GLU A 124 39.39 -13.88 -1.39
CA GLU A 124 39.98 -12.97 -2.38
C GLU A 124 38.90 -12.53 -3.36
N VAL A 125 38.76 -11.23 -3.54
CA VAL A 125 37.79 -10.61 -4.43
C VAL A 125 38.53 -9.66 -5.35
N ARG A 126 38.17 -9.66 -6.64
CA ARG A 126 38.80 -8.78 -7.62
C ARG A 126 37.77 -8.26 -8.63
N LEU A 127 37.85 -6.97 -8.94
CA LEU A 127 37.09 -6.39 -10.04
C LEU A 127 37.45 -7.07 -11.37
N PRO A 128 36.46 -7.30 -12.25
CA PRO A 128 36.75 -7.67 -13.64
C PRO A 128 37.55 -6.58 -14.36
N ASP A 129 38.35 -6.97 -15.35
CA ASP A 129 39.23 -6.05 -16.09
C ASP A 129 38.45 -4.86 -16.68
N GLU A 130 37.22 -5.08 -17.17
CA GLU A 130 36.33 -4.06 -17.74
C GLU A 130 35.92 -2.95 -16.73
N ALA A 131 35.88 -3.26 -15.43
CA ALA A 131 35.51 -2.32 -14.37
C ALA A 131 36.73 -1.70 -13.66
N THR A 132 37.93 -2.21 -13.94
CA THR A 132 39.17 -1.85 -13.23
C THR A 132 39.59 -0.40 -13.52
N ASP A 133 39.35 0.08 -14.74
CA ASP A 133 39.71 1.44 -15.18
C ASP A 133 38.91 2.53 -14.44
N ARG A 134 37.70 2.19 -13.96
CA ARG A 134 36.82 3.12 -13.23
C ARG A 134 36.88 2.96 -11.72
N ALA A 135 37.69 2.04 -11.20
CA ALA A 135 37.78 1.79 -9.76
C ALA A 135 38.13 3.05 -8.96
N GLY A 136 39.00 3.91 -9.50
CA GLY A 136 39.41 5.18 -8.89
C GLY A 136 38.32 6.26 -8.84
N GLU A 137 37.19 6.08 -9.52
CA GLU A 137 36.04 7.00 -9.45
C GLU A 137 35.20 6.80 -8.18
N PHE A 138 35.41 5.69 -7.47
CA PHE A 138 34.64 5.32 -6.29
C PHE A 138 35.52 5.33 -5.03
N GLY A 139 34.90 5.65 -3.88
CA GLY A 139 35.49 5.31 -2.59
C GLY A 139 35.77 3.81 -2.53
N ILE A 140 34.73 2.99 -2.68
CA ILE A 140 34.85 1.57 -2.96
C ILE A 140 33.91 1.22 -4.10
N HIS A 141 34.40 0.44 -5.08
CA HIS A 141 33.56 0.08 -6.23
C HIS A 141 32.39 -0.83 -5.78
N PRO A 142 31.13 -0.51 -6.10
CA PRO A 142 29.97 -1.27 -5.61
C PRO A 142 30.03 -2.77 -5.91
N ALA A 143 30.45 -3.15 -7.13
CA ALA A 143 30.59 -4.56 -7.50
C ALA A 143 31.72 -5.29 -6.75
N LEU A 144 32.79 -4.58 -6.35
CA LEU A 144 33.87 -5.17 -5.54
C LEU A 144 33.38 -5.42 -4.12
N PHE A 145 32.66 -4.44 -3.56
CA PHE A 145 32.12 -4.54 -2.21
C PHE A 145 31.01 -5.61 -2.13
N ASP A 146 30.11 -5.66 -3.10
CA ASP A 146 29.04 -6.67 -3.14
C ASP A 146 29.61 -8.09 -3.27
N ALA A 147 30.61 -8.29 -4.14
CA ALA A 147 31.27 -9.60 -4.29
C ALA A 147 32.00 -10.06 -3.01
N ALA A 148 32.40 -9.13 -2.12
CA ALA A 148 32.93 -9.48 -0.81
C ALA A 148 31.86 -10.09 0.12
N LEU A 149 30.60 -9.70 -0.04
CA LEU A 149 29.48 -10.25 0.72
C LEU A 149 29.12 -11.67 0.26
N HIS A 150 29.38 -12.02 -1.00
CA HIS A 150 29.05 -13.36 -1.54
C HIS A 150 29.82 -14.47 -0.82
N ALA A 151 30.97 -14.16 -0.20
CA ALA A 151 31.71 -15.11 0.64
C ALA A 151 30.92 -15.56 1.88
N ALA A 152 29.85 -14.85 2.27
CA ALA A 152 28.96 -15.25 3.36
C ALA A 152 28.26 -16.59 3.09
N ALA A 153 28.12 -16.99 1.82
CA ALA A 153 27.60 -18.31 1.43
C ALA A 153 28.37 -19.49 2.05
N PHE A 154 29.63 -19.28 2.46
CA PHE A 154 30.49 -20.32 3.03
C PHE A 154 30.50 -20.34 4.57
N LEU A 155 29.72 -19.47 5.24
CA LEU A 155 29.63 -19.45 6.70
C LEU A 155 28.86 -20.67 7.24
N PRO A 156 29.24 -21.18 8.44
CA PRO A 156 28.65 -22.39 9.03
C PRO A 156 27.13 -22.36 9.23
N ALA A 157 26.57 -21.17 9.48
CA ALA A 157 25.15 -20.98 9.76
C ALA A 157 24.26 -21.14 8.52
N GLY A 158 24.83 -21.35 7.33
CA GLY A 158 24.11 -21.47 6.08
C GLY A 158 23.44 -20.13 5.75
N GLY A 159 24.08 -19.34 4.89
CA GLY A 159 23.42 -18.17 4.31
C GLY A 159 22.28 -18.63 3.40
N GLU A 160 21.15 -19.03 3.98
CA GLU A 160 19.89 -19.05 3.25
C GLU A 160 19.73 -17.66 2.65
N GLY A 161 19.66 -17.59 1.32
CA GLY A 161 19.72 -16.35 0.56
C GLY A 161 18.92 -15.24 1.22
N GLY A 162 19.58 -14.10 1.45
CA GLY A 162 18.97 -12.93 2.03
C GLY A 162 19.52 -11.65 1.40
N LEU A 163 18.72 -10.60 1.42
CA LEU A 163 19.17 -9.26 1.01
C LEU A 163 19.67 -8.49 2.23
N PRO A 164 20.69 -7.62 2.06
CA PRO A 164 21.05 -6.63 3.05
C PRO A 164 19.83 -5.85 3.53
N PHE A 165 19.65 -5.76 4.86
CA PHE A 165 18.55 -5.02 5.47
C PHE A 165 19.05 -3.86 6.32
N SER A 166 20.05 -4.09 7.18
CA SER A 166 20.58 -3.07 8.08
C SER A 166 22.09 -3.16 8.17
N TRP A 167 22.74 -2.01 8.05
CA TRP A 167 24.18 -1.85 8.21
C TRP A 167 24.46 -1.11 9.51
N SER A 168 25.55 -1.48 10.19
CA SER A 168 26.03 -0.77 11.37
C SER A 168 27.56 -0.69 11.35
N GLY A 169 28.06 0.50 11.72
CA GLY A 169 29.50 0.76 11.85
C GLY A 169 30.27 0.55 10.55
N VAL A 170 29.83 1.14 9.44
CA VAL A 170 30.57 1.09 8.17
C VAL A 170 31.59 2.22 8.12
N SER A 171 32.86 1.85 7.94
CA SER A 171 33.98 2.80 7.80
C SER A 171 34.81 2.49 6.56
N LEU A 172 35.06 3.51 5.75
CA LEU A 172 35.95 3.45 4.60
C LEU A 172 37.32 4.03 4.97
N HIS A 173 38.38 3.25 4.77
CA HIS A 173 39.75 3.58 5.18
C HIS A 173 40.64 3.97 3.99
N ALA A 174 40.36 3.44 2.80
CA ALA A 174 41.11 3.72 1.58
C ALA A 174 40.18 3.71 0.36
N SER A 175 40.56 4.42 -0.71
CA SER A 175 39.78 4.52 -1.94
C SER A 175 40.43 3.88 -3.16
N GLY A 176 39.63 3.47 -4.14
CA GLY A 176 40.13 3.01 -5.44
C GLY A 176 40.72 1.59 -5.47
N ALA A 177 40.42 0.77 -4.46
CA ALA A 177 40.83 -0.63 -4.43
C ALA A 177 40.26 -1.40 -5.63
N GLN A 178 41.08 -2.27 -6.24
CA GLN A 178 40.70 -3.15 -7.36
C GLN A 178 40.58 -4.62 -6.94
N SER A 179 41.19 -4.95 -5.81
CA SER A 179 41.23 -6.26 -5.17
C SER A 179 41.06 -6.10 -3.66
N LEU A 180 40.43 -7.10 -3.03
CA LEU A 180 40.26 -7.17 -1.59
C LEU A 180 40.61 -8.56 -1.08
N ARG A 181 41.34 -8.58 0.05
CA ARG A 181 41.34 -9.69 1.01
C ARG A 181 40.27 -9.41 2.04
N VAL A 182 39.36 -10.36 2.22
CA VAL A 182 38.17 -10.20 3.05
C VAL A 182 38.22 -11.21 4.19
N ARG A 183 37.81 -10.80 5.39
CA ARG A 183 37.47 -11.66 6.52
C ARG A 183 36.02 -11.42 6.90
N LEU A 184 35.22 -12.48 6.88
CA LEU A 184 33.85 -12.52 7.34
C LEU A 184 33.73 -13.36 8.61
N SER A 185 32.88 -12.91 9.53
CA SER A 185 32.52 -13.63 10.75
C SER A 185 31.12 -13.24 11.20
N VAL A 186 30.51 -14.03 12.08
CA VAL A 186 29.21 -13.70 12.69
C VAL A 186 29.44 -12.76 13.87
N ALA A 187 28.77 -11.61 13.87
CA ALA A 187 28.77 -10.63 14.96
C ALA A 187 27.94 -11.12 16.15
N GLY A 188 28.10 -10.49 17.31
CA GLY A 188 27.43 -10.91 18.55
C GLY A 188 25.90 -10.80 18.54
N ASP A 189 25.35 -10.01 17.61
CA ASP A 189 23.92 -9.84 17.34
C ASP A 189 23.38 -10.83 16.29
N GLY A 190 24.22 -11.70 15.75
CA GLY A 190 23.89 -12.63 14.67
C GLY A 190 24.05 -12.05 13.25
N GLY A 191 24.48 -10.79 13.12
CA GLY A 191 24.78 -10.16 11.84
C GLY A 191 26.13 -10.59 11.25
N LEU A 192 26.43 -10.12 10.05
CA LEU A 192 27.70 -10.34 9.33
C LEU A 192 28.69 -9.23 9.66
N CYS A 193 29.84 -9.54 10.25
CA CYS A 193 30.96 -8.63 10.38
C CYS A 193 31.93 -8.82 9.19
N LEU A 194 32.31 -7.72 8.54
CA LEU A 194 33.21 -7.71 7.38
C LEU A 194 34.41 -6.80 7.65
N ASN A 195 35.61 -7.33 7.42
CA ASN A 195 36.84 -6.54 7.33
C ASN A 195 37.52 -6.84 6.01
N ALA A 196 37.86 -5.80 5.25
CA ALA A 196 38.55 -5.94 3.98
C ALA A 196 39.81 -5.06 3.91
N ALA A 197 40.85 -5.63 3.31
CA ALA A 197 42.14 -4.99 3.08
C ALA A 197 42.56 -5.18 1.62
N ASP A 198 43.53 -4.39 1.15
CA ASP A 198 44.13 -4.56 -0.17
C ASP A 198 45.13 -5.74 -0.23
N ASP A 199 45.80 -5.91 -1.37
CA ASP A 199 46.79 -6.98 -1.58
C ASP A 199 48.05 -6.84 -0.70
N THR A 200 48.27 -5.69 -0.09
CA THR A 200 49.35 -5.44 0.88
C THR A 200 48.92 -5.74 2.31
N GLY A 201 47.61 -5.87 2.55
CA GLY A 201 47.00 -6.00 3.88
C GLY A 201 46.64 -4.67 4.52
N ALA A 202 46.68 -3.56 3.79
CA ALA A 202 46.24 -2.26 4.29
C ALA A 202 44.69 -2.20 4.34
N PRO A 203 44.06 -1.75 5.44
CA PRO A 203 42.61 -1.69 5.56
C PRO A 203 41.95 -0.83 4.47
N VAL A 204 40.85 -1.32 3.90
CA VAL A 204 40.04 -0.62 2.88
C VAL A 204 38.65 -0.30 3.41
N VAL A 205 37.92 -1.30 3.93
CA VAL A 205 36.57 -1.11 4.49
C VAL A 205 36.34 -2.04 5.67
N SER A 206 35.63 -1.55 6.69
CA SER A 206 35.14 -2.35 7.81
C SER A 206 33.64 -2.15 8.01
N VAL A 207 32.95 -3.21 8.41
CA VAL A 207 31.53 -3.27 8.74
C VAL A 207 31.40 -4.03 10.05
N ASP A 208 30.88 -3.39 11.09
CA ASP A 208 30.72 -4.01 12.41
C ASP A 208 29.60 -5.06 12.38
N SER A 209 28.46 -4.74 11.76
CA SER A 209 27.34 -5.68 11.59
C SER A 209 26.54 -5.36 10.33
N LEU A 210 26.21 -6.42 9.58
CA LEU A 210 25.26 -6.42 8.47
C LEU A 210 24.19 -7.48 8.74
N VAL A 211 22.95 -7.04 8.95
CA VAL A 211 21.80 -7.92 9.08
C VAL A 211 21.22 -8.20 7.70
N VAL A 212 21.08 -9.48 7.36
CA VAL A 212 20.42 -9.94 6.13
C VAL A 212 19.05 -10.53 6.44
N ARG A 213 18.11 -10.38 5.51
CA ARG A 213 16.75 -10.96 5.62
C ARG A 213 16.38 -11.76 4.37
N PRO A 214 15.63 -12.86 4.49
CA PRO A 214 15.08 -13.56 3.33
C PRO A 214 14.28 -12.59 2.45
N ALA A 215 14.53 -12.61 1.14
CA ALA A 215 13.77 -11.81 0.19
C ALA A 215 12.40 -12.47 -0.06
N PRO A 216 11.26 -11.77 0.11
CA PRO A 216 9.97 -12.30 -0.30
C PRO A 216 9.97 -12.50 -1.82
N GLN A 217 9.68 -13.72 -2.29
CA GLN A 217 9.52 -14.00 -3.72
C GLN A 217 8.42 -13.08 -4.27
N GLY A 218 8.78 -12.16 -5.18
CA GLY A 218 7.85 -11.20 -5.80
C GLY A 218 8.19 -9.72 -5.60
N GLN A 219 9.07 -9.34 -4.65
CA GLN A 219 9.45 -7.92 -4.46
C GLN A 219 10.44 -7.37 -5.49
N LEU A 220 11.16 -8.24 -6.21
CA LEU A 220 12.18 -7.87 -7.20
C LEU A 220 11.69 -7.99 -8.65
N SER A 221 10.40 -8.28 -8.86
CA SER A 221 9.81 -8.20 -10.18
C SER A 221 9.76 -6.74 -10.62
N SER A 222 10.36 -6.41 -11.78
CA SER A 222 10.22 -5.08 -12.37
C SER A 222 8.74 -4.70 -12.42
N PRO A 223 8.35 -3.50 -11.93
CA PRO A 223 7.03 -2.96 -12.22
C PRO A 223 6.97 -2.76 -13.75
N GLY A 224 6.36 -3.70 -14.47
CA GLY A 224 6.25 -3.61 -15.93
C GLY A 224 6.11 -4.92 -16.71
N SER A 225 6.26 -6.12 -16.12
CA SER A 225 6.10 -7.37 -16.91
C SER A 225 4.71 -8.02 -16.83
N GLY A 226 3.73 -7.42 -16.14
CA GLY A 226 2.40 -8.00 -16.04
C GLY A 226 1.20 -7.14 -15.61
N GLN A 227 1.31 -5.81 -15.46
CA GLN A 227 0.21 -5.00 -14.88
C GLN A 227 -0.19 -3.69 -15.60
N ASP A 228 0.34 -3.34 -16.77
CA ASP A 228 0.13 -1.98 -17.33
C ASP A 228 -1.13 -1.78 -18.21
N ASN A 229 -2.13 -2.66 -18.14
CA ASN A 229 -3.35 -2.52 -18.95
C ASN A 229 -4.63 -2.28 -18.14
N LEU A 230 -4.56 -2.27 -16.81
CA LEU A 230 -5.70 -1.97 -15.96
C LEU A 230 -5.60 -0.54 -15.46
N PHE A 231 -6.68 0.21 -15.61
CA PHE A 231 -6.81 1.57 -15.10
C PHE A 231 -8.01 1.65 -14.18
N SER A 232 -7.89 2.42 -13.10
CA SER A 232 -9.00 2.79 -12.21
C SER A 232 -9.23 4.29 -12.28
N VAL A 233 -10.48 4.69 -12.01
CA VAL A 233 -10.80 6.11 -11.80
C VAL A 233 -10.59 6.41 -10.32
N ASP A 234 -9.61 7.26 -10.04
CA ASP A 234 -9.35 7.80 -8.72
C ASP A 234 -9.90 9.23 -8.66
N TRP A 235 -10.57 9.56 -7.56
CA TRP A 235 -11.12 10.89 -7.32
C TRP A 235 -10.17 11.68 -6.44
N ILE A 236 -9.45 12.64 -7.02
CA ILE A 236 -8.49 13.46 -6.31
C ILE A 236 -9.14 14.76 -5.83
N VAL A 237 -8.69 15.25 -4.68
CA VAL A 237 -9.14 16.51 -4.10
C VAL A 237 -8.89 17.65 -5.08
N LYS A 238 -9.93 18.39 -5.45
CA LYS A 238 -9.81 19.64 -6.21
C LYS A 238 -9.41 20.74 -5.23
N PRO A 239 -8.30 21.47 -5.49
CA PRO A 239 -7.93 22.63 -4.67
C PRO A 239 -9.07 23.65 -4.61
N GLU A 240 -9.29 24.23 -3.44
CA GLU A 240 -10.34 25.23 -3.24
C GLU A 240 -10.15 26.40 -4.21
N SER A 241 -11.22 26.73 -4.91
CA SER A 241 -11.29 27.91 -5.78
C SER A 241 -12.27 28.89 -5.16
N GLY A 242 -11.83 30.10 -4.87
CA GLY A 242 -12.72 31.17 -4.42
C GLY A 242 -13.58 31.69 -5.58
N GLY A 243 -14.82 32.06 -5.31
CA GLY A 243 -15.68 32.67 -6.32
C GLY A 243 -17.15 32.69 -5.92
N SER A 244 -17.92 33.54 -6.60
CA SER A 244 -19.38 33.49 -6.59
C SER A 244 -19.88 32.55 -7.69
N LEU A 245 -21.09 32.01 -7.55
CA LEU A 245 -21.75 31.23 -8.60
C LEU A 245 -21.70 31.98 -9.95
N PRO A 246 -21.33 31.32 -11.07
CA PRO A 246 -21.46 31.92 -12.41
C PRO A 246 -22.95 32.17 -12.73
N ARG A 247 -23.27 32.89 -13.81
CA ARG A 247 -24.67 33.08 -14.17
C ARG A 247 -25.27 31.72 -14.51
N CYS A 248 -26.13 31.19 -13.65
CA CYS A 248 -26.75 29.90 -13.88
C CYS A 248 -28.24 29.88 -13.58
N VAL A 249 -28.91 28.92 -14.21
CA VAL A 249 -30.34 28.60 -14.02
C VAL A 249 -30.50 27.09 -13.90
N VAL A 250 -31.60 26.64 -13.30
CA VAL A 250 -31.95 25.21 -13.25
C VAL A 250 -33.10 24.94 -14.21
N ALA A 251 -33.01 23.85 -14.96
CA ALA A 251 -34.02 23.46 -15.94
C ALA A 251 -34.57 22.05 -15.67
N GLY A 252 -35.79 21.80 -16.13
CA GLY A 252 -36.38 20.46 -16.17
C GLY A 252 -37.13 20.03 -14.90
N ALA A 253 -37.77 18.88 -15.00
CA ALA A 253 -38.52 18.27 -13.90
C ALA A 253 -37.60 17.92 -12.72
N GLY A 254 -38.08 18.16 -11.48
CA GLY A 254 -37.32 17.91 -10.26
C GLY A 254 -36.28 18.99 -9.92
N GLY A 255 -36.21 20.08 -10.69
CA GLY A 255 -35.25 21.17 -10.49
C GLY A 255 -35.60 22.20 -9.42
N GLN A 256 -36.83 22.20 -8.90
CA GLN A 256 -37.31 23.23 -7.97
C GLN A 256 -36.47 23.28 -6.69
N ASP A 257 -36.20 22.12 -6.10
CA ASP A 257 -35.44 22.04 -4.85
C ASP A 257 -33.98 22.44 -5.07
N LEU A 258 -33.37 22.02 -6.18
CA LEU A 258 -32.02 22.42 -6.57
C LEU A 258 -31.92 23.95 -6.77
N ALA A 259 -32.90 24.53 -7.45
CA ALA A 259 -32.96 25.98 -7.67
C ALA A 259 -33.13 26.75 -6.36
N ALA A 260 -33.97 26.26 -5.45
CA ALA A 260 -34.17 26.85 -4.14
C ALA A 260 -32.90 26.78 -3.27
N MET A 261 -32.18 25.65 -3.30
CA MET A 261 -30.92 25.49 -2.56
C MET A 261 -29.82 26.42 -3.08
N LEU A 262 -29.77 26.67 -4.38
CA LEU A 262 -28.77 27.55 -5.01
C LEU A 262 -29.20 29.03 -5.08
N GLY A 263 -30.47 29.34 -4.80
CA GLY A 263 -31.02 30.69 -4.91
C GLY A 263 -31.09 31.21 -6.35
N VAL A 264 -31.33 30.32 -7.33
CA VAL A 264 -31.39 30.65 -8.76
C VAL A 264 -32.77 30.41 -9.36
N ALA A 265 -32.99 30.90 -10.59
CA ALA A 265 -34.26 30.70 -11.28
C ALA A 265 -34.42 29.24 -11.75
N TRP A 266 -35.64 28.73 -11.64
CA TRP A 266 -36.05 27.43 -12.19
C TRP A 266 -36.96 27.62 -13.41
N HIS A 267 -36.73 26.81 -14.43
CA HIS A 267 -37.54 26.73 -15.65
C HIS A 267 -38.01 25.30 -15.89
N SER A 268 -39.27 25.13 -16.25
CA SER A 268 -39.85 23.81 -16.55
C SER A 268 -39.20 23.15 -17.76
N GLU A 269 -38.88 23.95 -18.79
CA GLU A 269 -38.38 23.46 -20.07
C GLU A 269 -37.01 24.08 -20.41
N LEU A 270 -36.13 23.31 -21.06
CA LEU A 270 -34.82 23.81 -21.52
C LEU A 270 -34.97 25.00 -22.47
N SER A 271 -35.97 24.97 -23.35
CA SER A 271 -36.24 26.04 -24.33
C SER A 271 -36.61 27.38 -23.67
N GLU A 272 -37.09 27.37 -22.43
CA GLU A 272 -37.48 28.58 -21.69
C GLU A 272 -36.32 29.23 -20.93
N CYS A 273 -35.17 28.55 -20.86
CA CYS A 273 -34.02 29.03 -20.12
C CYS A 273 -33.40 30.27 -20.80
N PRO A 274 -33.16 31.37 -20.05
CA PRO A 274 -32.50 32.56 -20.58
C PRO A 274 -31.01 32.30 -20.87
N GLU A 275 -30.34 33.28 -21.45
CA GLU A 275 -28.89 33.25 -21.63
C GLU A 275 -28.18 33.22 -20.28
N ALA A 276 -27.37 32.19 -20.08
CA ALA A 276 -26.64 31.88 -18.84
C ALA A 276 -25.28 31.28 -19.20
N ASP A 277 -24.36 31.26 -18.25
CA ASP A 277 -23.08 30.55 -18.41
C ASP A 277 -23.32 29.04 -18.26
N LEU A 278 -24.13 28.64 -17.28
CA LEU A 278 -24.48 27.25 -16.98
C LEU A 278 -26.00 27.04 -16.88
N VAL A 279 -26.50 25.95 -17.47
CA VAL A 279 -27.85 25.43 -17.22
C VAL A 279 -27.71 24.11 -16.46
N LEU A 280 -28.19 24.07 -15.22
CA LEU A 280 -28.13 22.88 -14.38
C LEU A 280 -29.36 22.00 -14.62
N LEU A 281 -29.14 20.72 -14.90
CA LEU A 281 -30.18 19.73 -15.13
C LEU A 281 -30.06 18.62 -14.07
N PRO A 282 -31.01 18.50 -13.12
CA PRO A 282 -31.03 17.36 -12.20
C PRO A 282 -31.32 16.07 -12.96
N ALA A 283 -30.59 15.02 -12.61
CA ALA A 283 -30.77 13.68 -13.12
C ALA A 283 -30.56 12.65 -12.01
N GLY A 284 -31.32 11.56 -12.10
CA GLY A 284 -31.34 10.52 -11.08
C GLY A 284 -32.77 10.06 -10.77
N ALA A 285 -32.87 8.99 -10.00
CA ALA A 285 -34.13 8.53 -9.45
C ALA A 285 -33.97 8.31 -7.94
N ASP A 286 -35.00 8.64 -7.17
CA ASP A 286 -35.05 8.22 -5.78
C ASP A 286 -35.04 6.69 -5.71
N ALA A 287 -34.36 6.16 -4.71
CA ALA A 287 -34.31 4.73 -4.40
C ALA A 287 -35.66 4.26 -3.83
N ASP A 288 -36.71 4.29 -4.65
CA ASP A 288 -37.93 3.54 -4.36
C ASP A 288 -37.68 2.06 -4.72
N ASP A 289 -38.27 1.14 -3.95
CA ASP A 289 -38.21 -0.34 -4.07
C ASP A 289 -38.76 -0.91 -5.41
N GLY A 290 -38.86 -0.07 -6.45
CA GLY A 290 -39.33 -0.41 -7.78
C GLY A 290 -38.31 -1.17 -8.63
N ASP A 291 -38.70 -1.43 -9.88
CA ASP A 291 -37.85 -2.06 -10.88
C ASP A 291 -36.69 -1.11 -11.27
N VAL A 292 -35.53 -1.29 -10.62
CA VAL A 292 -34.29 -0.53 -10.87
C VAL A 292 -33.92 -0.48 -12.35
N VAL A 293 -34.15 -1.57 -13.10
CA VAL A 293 -33.83 -1.62 -14.53
C VAL A 293 -34.72 -0.67 -15.32
N ALA A 294 -36.02 -0.64 -15.01
CA ALA A 294 -36.96 0.29 -15.63
C ALA A 294 -36.63 1.75 -15.28
N ALA A 295 -36.25 2.02 -14.03
CA ALA A 295 -35.86 3.35 -13.56
C ALA A 295 -34.61 3.86 -14.31
N VAL A 296 -33.54 3.06 -14.38
CA VAL A 296 -32.31 3.40 -15.13
C VAL A 296 -32.63 3.68 -16.60
N ARG A 297 -33.41 2.80 -17.24
CA ARG A 297 -33.77 2.98 -18.66
C ARG A 297 -34.57 4.25 -18.90
N SER A 298 -35.58 4.51 -18.07
CA SER A 298 -36.43 5.70 -18.19
C SER A 298 -35.60 6.97 -18.06
N GLU A 299 -34.70 7.02 -17.08
CA GLU A 299 -33.92 8.21 -16.77
C GLU A 299 -32.83 8.49 -17.82
N VAL A 300 -32.11 7.45 -18.28
CA VAL A 300 -31.14 7.58 -19.38
C VAL A 300 -31.83 8.04 -20.67
N CYS A 301 -33.01 7.50 -21.01
CA CYS A 301 -33.77 7.94 -22.18
C CYS A 301 -34.23 9.40 -22.05
N ARG A 302 -34.73 9.81 -20.88
CA ARG A 302 -35.12 11.20 -20.61
C ARG A 302 -33.95 12.16 -20.80
N VAL A 303 -32.79 11.86 -20.20
CA VAL A 303 -31.60 12.72 -20.33
C VAL A 303 -31.06 12.73 -21.76
N LEU A 304 -31.13 11.61 -22.48
CA LEU A 304 -30.76 11.56 -23.90
C LEU A 304 -31.60 12.50 -24.76
N GLU A 305 -32.93 12.54 -24.57
CA GLU A 305 -33.83 13.44 -25.29
C GLU A 305 -33.47 14.92 -25.01
N LEU A 306 -33.16 15.25 -23.75
CA LEU A 306 -32.76 16.61 -23.34
C LEU A 306 -31.39 17.00 -23.89
N VAL A 307 -30.42 16.08 -23.92
CA VAL A 307 -29.11 16.29 -24.57
C VAL A 307 -29.29 16.53 -26.07
N GLN A 308 -30.15 15.77 -26.75
CA GLN A 308 -30.45 15.96 -28.17
C GLN A 308 -31.13 17.31 -28.42
N GLN A 309 -32.09 17.70 -27.58
CA GLN A 309 -32.72 19.03 -27.63
C GLN A 309 -31.69 20.14 -27.45
N TRP A 310 -30.76 19.98 -26.48
CA TRP A 310 -29.70 20.94 -26.22
C TRP A 310 -28.74 21.10 -27.40
N LEU A 311 -28.40 20.01 -28.07
CA LEU A 311 -27.52 20.02 -29.24
C LEU A 311 -28.18 20.63 -30.48
N ALA A 312 -29.51 20.52 -30.59
CA ALA A 312 -30.28 21.15 -31.67
C ALA A 312 -30.45 22.67 -31.50
N ASP A 313 -30.19 23.21 -30.30
CA ASP A 313 -30.30 24.64 -29.98
C ASP A 313 -28.93 25.34 -30.09
N GLU A 314 -28.91 26.52 -30.74
CA GLU A 314 -27.70 27.33 -30.91
C GLU A 314 -27.56 28.31 -29.72
N ARG A 315 -27.02 27.81 -28.60
CA ARG A 315 -26.89 28.56 -27.33
C ARG A 315 -25.51 29.18 -27.07
N GLY A 316 -24.70 29.40 -28.11
CA GLY A 316 -23.36 29.98 -27.96
C GLY A 316 -22.49 29.17 -26.99
N ASP A 317 -21.89 29.84 -26.01
CA ASP A 317 -20.95 29.27 -25.03
C ASP A 317 -21.61 28.70 -23.77
N THR A 318 -22.95 28.70 -23.68
CA THR A 318 -23.67 28.14 -22.52
C THR A 318 -23.44 26.63 -22.42
N ARG A 319 -23.19 26.14 -21.20
CA ARG A 319 -22.97 24.71 -20.92
C ARG A 319 -24.17 24.07 -20.21
N LEU A 320 -24.53 22.86 -20.60
CA LEU A 320 -25.49 22.03 -19.88
C LEU A 320 -24.75 21.19 -18.83
N VAL A 321 -25.03 21.40 -17.56
CA VAL A 321 -24.40 20.69 -16.45
C VAL A 321 -25.41 19.71 -15.87
N VAL A 322 -25.13 18.42 -15.99
CA VAL A 322 -25.98 17.38 -15.40
C VAL A 322 -25.56 17.17 -13.94
N VAL A 323 -26.54 17.30 -13.04
CA VAL A 323 -26.35 17.20 -11.59
C VAL A 323 -26.99 15.91 -11.08
N THR A 324 -26.18 14.98 -10.58
CA THR A 324 -26.63 13.72 -9.98
C THR A 324 -26.39 13.70 -8.47
N ARG A 325 -26.99 12.75 -7.75
CA ARG A 325 -26.78 12.58 -6.29
C ARG A 325 -26.28 11.17 -5.98
N ASN A 326 -25.12 11.04 -5.33
CA ASN A 326 -24.51 9.74 -4.98
C ASN A 326 -24.49 8.73 -6.15
N ALA A 327 -24.26 9.20 -7.38
CA ALA A 327 -24.21 8.37 -8.59
C ALA A 327 -22.80 7.80 -8.86
N VAL A 328 -21.78 8.32 -8.19
CA VAL A 328 -20.39 7.86 -8.28
C VAL A 328 -19.82 7.62 -6.88
N SER A 329 -18.79 6.78 -6.77
CA SER A 329 -18.06 6.59 -5.51
C SER A 329 -16.69 7.28 -5.61
N THR A 330 -16.37 8.15 -4.66
CA THR A 330 -15.08 8.85 -4.60
C THR A 330 -14.02 8.10 -3.80
N GLY A 331 -14.34 6.98 -3.14
CA GLY A 331 -13.37 6.24 -2.35
C GLY A 331 -13.96 5.25 -1.35
N THR A 332 -13.13 4.81 -0.41
CA THR A 332 -13.52 3.85 0.63
C THR A 332 -14.53 4.47 1.60
N GLY A 333 -15.76 3.96 1.61
CA GLY A 333 -16.85 4.43 2.46
C GLY A 333 -17.93 5.21 1.72
N ASP A 334 -17.65 5.70 0.50
CA ASP A 334 -18.63 6.33 -0.38
C ASP A 334 -19.30 5.26 -1.25
N ARG A 335 -20.63 5.21 -1.25
CA ARG A 335 -21.41 4.19 -1.96
C ARG A 335 -22.25 4.83 -3.05
N VAL A 336 -22.35 4.16 -4.19
CA VAL A 336 -23.32 4.52 -5.21
C VAL A 336 -24.71 4.14 -4.71
N GLU A 337 -25.57 5.16 -4.54
CA GLU A 337 -26.97 5.01 -4.12
C GLU A 337 -27.91 5.23 -5.31
N ASP A 338 -27.57 6.14 -6.22
CA ASP A 338 -28.36 6.43 -7.42
C ASP A 338 -27.79 5.71 -8.65
N VAL A 339 -28.28 4.49 -8.88
CA VAL A 339 -27.89 3.68 -10.03
C VAL A 339 -28.40 4.28 -11.35
N ALA A 340 -29.52 5.00 -11.34
CA ALA A 340 -30.05 5.67 -12.53
C ALA A 340 -29.15 6.84 -12.94
N GLY A 341 -28.76 7.68 -11.98
CA GLY A 341 -27.75 8.72 -12.15
C GLY A 341 -26.41 8.15 -12.63
N ALA A 342 -26.00 6.98 -12.15
CA ALA A 342 -24.76 6.33 -12.61
C ALA A 342 -24.82 5.95 -14.10
N GLY A 343 -25.99 5.54 -14.60
CA GLY A 343 -26.23 5.33 -16.03
C GLY A 343 -26.14 6.63 -16.83
N VAL A 344 -26.71 7.71 -16.29
CA VAL A 344 -26.66 9.05 -16.90
C VAL A 344 -25.22 9.58 -16.99
N GLN A 345 -24.38 9.33 -15.98
CA GLN A 345 -22.95 9.69 -15.99
C GLN A 345 -22.24 9.11 -17.21
N GLY A 346 -22.51 7.84 -17.56
CA GLY A 346 -21.96 7.20 -18.76
C GLY A 346 -22.39 7.87 -20.06
N LEU A 347 -23.70 8.17 -20.19
CA LEU A 347 -24.27 8.87 -21.35
C LEU A 347 -23.62 10.25 -21.56
N VAL A 348 -23.53 11.05 -20.50
CA VAL A 348 -23.03 12.43 -20.59
C VAL A 348 -21.52 12.47 -20.81
N ARG A 349 -20.76 11.49 -20.29
CA ARG A 349 -19.33 11.34 -20.64
C ARG A 349 -19.15 11.13 -22.15
N SER A 350 -19.98 10.32 -22.80
CA SER A 350 -19.97 10.19 -24.27
C SER A 350 -20.30 11.51 -24.96
N ALA A 351 -21.36 12.21 -24.52
CA ALA A 351 -21.74 13.51 -25.10
C ALA A 351 -20.63 14.58 -24.96
N ARG A 352 -19.90 14.59 -23.83
CA ARG A 352 -18.73 15.46 -23.61
C ARG A 352 -17.59 15.16 -24.59
N SER A 353 -17.29 13.89 -24.83
CA SER A 353 -16.26 13.50 -25.80
C SER A 353 -16.64 13.86 -27.23
N GLU A 354 -17.92 13.81 -27.59
CA GLU A 354 -18.42 14.18 -28.92
C GLU A 354 -18.53 15.71 -29.11
N HIS A 355 -18.82 16.44 -28.03
CA HIS A 355 -19.03 17.89 -28.04
C HIS A 355 -18.29 18.58 -26.88
N PRO A 356 -16.95 18.75 -27.00
CA PRO A 356 -16.15 19.39 -25.97
C PRO A 356 -16.66 20.79 -25.60
N GLY A 357 -16.60 21.12 -24.31
CA GLY A 357 -16.98 22.44 -23.79
C GLY A 357 -18.49 22.70 -23.69
N ARG A 358 -19.35 21.80 -24.19
CA ARG A 358 -20.82 21.96 -24.17
C ARG A 358 -21.50 21.39 -22.92
N PHE A 359 -20.83 20.48 -22.22
CA PHE A 359 -21.42 19.71 -21.13
C PHE A 359 -20.51 19.64 -19.89
N GLY A 360 -21.13 19.59 -18.71
CA GLY A 360 -20.46 19.34 -17.43
C GLY A 360 -21.19 18.28 -16.62
N LEU A 361 -20.47 17.63 -15.70
CA LEU A 361 -21.01 16.65 -14.75
C LEU A 361 -20.68 17.06 -13.32
N VAL A 362 -21.70 17.03 -12.47
CA VAL A 362 -21.53 17.22 -11.02
C VAL A 362 -22.31 16.14 -10.30
N ASP A 363 -21.66 15.42 -9.41
CA ASP A 363 -22.32 14.54 -8.46
C ASP A 363 -22.21 15.06 -7.03
N VAL A 364 -23.29 15.06 -6.26
CA VAL A 364 -23.29 15.59 -4.88
C VAL A 364 -23.83 14.57 -3.89
N ASP A 365 -23.41 14.63 -2.63
CA ASP A 365 -23.95 13.76 -1.56
C ASP A 365 -25.25 14.27 -0.93
N GLY A 366 -25.65 15.51 -1.25
CA GLY A 366 -26.84 16.13 -0.70
C GLY A 366 -26.67 16.72 0.70
N SER A 367 -25.47 16.70 1.28
CA SER A 367 -25.18 17.35 2.58
C SER A 367 -25.25 18.88 2.46
N ALA A 368 -25.58 19.54 3.58
CA ALA A 368 -25.68 21.01 3.60
C ALA A 368 -24.34 21.67 3.26
N GLU A 369 -23.24 21.07 3.69
CA GLU A 369 -21.87 21.50 3.44
C GLU A 369 -21.53 21.43 1.94
N SER A 370 -21.91 20.33 1.26
CA SER A 370 -21.71 20.19 -0.19
C SER A 370 -22.50 21.23 -0.99
N TRP A 371 -23.74 21.53 -0.59
CA TRP A 371 -24.53 22.57 -1.24
C TRP A 371 -23.96 23.98 -1.05
N GLN A 372 -23.40 24.28 0.12
CA GLN A 372 -22.74 25.56 0.39
C GLN A 372 -21.45 25.72 -0.44
N CYS A 373 -20.73 24.63 -0.68
CA CYS A 373 -19.49 24.63 -1.45
C CYS A 373 -19.72 24.71 -2.97
N LEU A 374 -20.81 24.11 -3.48
CA LEU A 374 -21.07 23.94 -4.91
C LEU A 374 -20.93 25.22 -5.75
N PRO A 375 -21.42 26.41 -5.32
CA PRO A 375 -21.23 27.65 -6.06
C PRO A 375 -19.79 28.02 -6.39
N ALA A 376 -18.89 27.89 -5.40
CA ALA A 376 -17.48 28.23 -5.57
C ALA A 376 -16.80 27.20 -6.50
N VAL A 377 -17.18 25.94 -6.38
CA VAL A 377 -16.67 24.84 -7.21
C VAL A 377 -17.04 25.03 -8.68
N LEU A 378 -18.30 25.39 -8.96
CA LEU A 378 -18.78 25.64 -10.32
C LEU A 378 -18.12 26.87 -10.96
N ASN A 379 -17.84 27.92 -10.20
CA ASN A 379 -17.14 29.09 -10.74
C ASN A 379 -15.75 28.73 -11.29
N GLY A 380 -15.01 27.88 -10.59
CA GLY A 380 -13.71 27.38 -11.04
C GLY A 380 -13.76 26.33 -12.15
N THR A 381 -14.83 26.30 -12.98
CA THR A 381 -14.98 25.39 -14.12
C THR A 381 -15.32 26.10 -15.43
N THR A 382 -15.63 27.39 -15.41
CA THR A 382 -15.98 28.15 -16.62
C THR A 382 -14.83 28.21 -17.62
N ASP A 383 -13.59 28.14 -17.14
CA ASP A 383 -12.38 28.22 -17.95
C ASP A 383 -11.95 26.86 -18.54
N ASP A 384 -12.66 25.77 -18.23
CA ASP A 384 -12.32 24.43 -18.71
C ASP A 384 -12.83 24.24 -20.15
N GLU A 385 -11.94 24.27 -21.15
CA GLU A 385 -12.30 24.25 -22.58
C GLU A 385 -13.02 22.96 -23.00
N ASP A 386 -12.70 21.82 -22.38
CA ASP A 386 -13.29 20.52 -22.73
C ASP A 386 -14.54 20.18 -21.89
N GLY A 387 -14.89 21.06 -20.94
CA GLY A 387 -15.94 20.82 -19.95
C GLY A 387 -15.45 19.93 -18.79
N PHE A 388 -16.23 19.87 -17.71
CA PHE A 388 -15.72 19.36 -16.43
C PHE A 388 -16.52 18.17 -15.89
N GLU A 389 -15.90 17.41 -14.98
CA GLU A 389 -16.55 16.38 -14.17
C GLU A 389 -16.08 16.48 -12.72
N LEU A 390 -17.04 16.49 -11.80
CA LEU A 390 -16.81 16.76 -10.38
C LEU A 390 -17.70 15.88 -9.51
N ALA A 391 -17.19 15.55 -8.32
CA ALA A 391 -18.00 15.04 -7.22
C ALA A 391 -17.80 15.92 -5.98
N VAL A 392 -18.85 16.20 -5.21
CA VAL A 392 -18.79 16.97 -3.97
C VAL A 392 -19.29 16.09 -2.82
N ARG A 393 -18.44 15.90 -1.81
CA ARG A 393 -18.70 15.10 -0.61
C ARG A 393 -18.33 15.89 0.63
N ALA A 394 -19.24 16.02 1.58
CA ALA A 394 -19.05 16.71 2.85
C ALA A 394 -18.37 18.09 2.69
N GLY A 395 -18.75 18.86 1.67
CA GLY A 395 -18.16 20.17 1.37
C GLY A 395 -16.81 20.16 0.64
N GLN A 396 -16.26 18.99 0.28
CA GLN A 396 -15.02 18.86 -0.49
C GLN A 396 -15.31 18.47 -1.94
N ALA A 397 -14.71 19.19 -2.88
CA ALA A 397 -14.77 18.84 -4.31
C ALA A 397 -13.65 17.88 -4.72
N TYR A 398 -13.99 16.97 -5.63
CA TYR A 398 -13.11 15.96 -6.21
C TYR A 398 -13.22 15.98 -7.73
N ILE A 399 -12.12 15.67 -8.42
CA ILE A 399 -12.06 15.48 -9.87
C ILE A 399 -11.61 14.04 -10.19
N PRO A 400 -12.17 13.40 -11.22
CA PRO A 400 -11.77 12.06 -11.61
C PRO A 400 -10.44 12.10 -12.39
N ARG A 401 -9.53 11.18 -12.07
CA ARG A 401 -8.30 10.92 -12.81
C ARG A 401 -8.19 9.45 -13.12
N LEU A 402 -7.86 9.15 -14.37
CA LEU A 402 -7.53 7.78 -14.76
C LEU A 402 -6.09 7.51 -14.31
N MET A 403 -5.92 6.56 -13.40
CA MET A 403 -4.63 6.15 -12.86
C MET A 403 -4.39 4.68 -13.19
N PRO A 404 -3.14 4.23 -13.38
CA PRO A 404 -2.83 2.81 -13.43
C PRO A 404 -3.43 2.14 -12.21
N ALA A 405 -4.20 1.07 -12.44
CA ALA A 405 -4.78 0.30 -11.35
C ALA A 405 -3.62 -0.33 -10.60
N ARG A 406 -3.21 0.30 -9.52
CA ARG A 406 -2.37 -0.38 -8.54
C ARG A 406 -3.18 -1.58 -8.13
N THR A 407 -2.64 -2.79 -8.29
CA THR A 407 -3.12 -3.88 -7.46
C THR A 407 -3.00 -3.35 -6.04
N ARG A 408 -4.12 -2.97 -5.43
CA ARG A 408 -4.16 -2.85 -3.98
C ARG A 408 -3.52 -4.14 -3.51
N GLU A 409 -2.52 -4.06 -2.64
CA GLU A 409 -1.95 -5.23 -2.01
C GLU A 409 -3.08 -5.85 -1.17
N VAL A 410 -3.92 -6.63 -1.85
CA VAL A 410 -5.02 -7.35 -1.25
C VAL A 410 -4.38 -8.56 -0.62
N LEU A 411 -4.58 -8.69 0.68
CA LEU A 411 -4.18 -9.88 1.41
C LEU A 411 -4.90 -11.08 0.80
N ALA A 412 -4.16 -11.87 0.05
CA ALA A 412 -4.64 -13.10 -0.55
C ALA A 412 -4.40 -14.26 0.42
N ALA A 413 -5.40 -15.11 0.60
CA ALA A 413 -5.19 -16.38 1.27
C ALA A 413 -4.26 -17.25 0.43
N PRO A 414 -3.28 -17.95 1.03
CA PRO A 414 -2.42 -18.89 0.30
C PRO A 414 -3.26 -19.97 -0.40
N GLU A 415 -2.92 -20.30 -1.65
CA GLU A 415 -3.61 -21.37 -2.38
C GLU A 415 -3.51 -22.70 -1.63
N GLY A 416 -4.64 -23.41 -1.52
CA GLY A 416 -4.71 -24.73 -0.87
C GLY A 416 -4.77 -24.71 0.66
N VAL A 417 -4.78 -23.53 1.30
CA VAL A 417 -4.97 -23.41 2.76
C VAL A 417 -6.45 -23.10 3.04
N GLU A 418 -7.20 -24.09 3.54
CA GLU A 418 -8.62 -23.90 3.88
C GLU A 418 -8.81 -23.20 5.24
N ALA A 419 -7.93 -23.46 6.20
CA ALA A 419 -7.93 -22.81 7.51
C ALA A 419 -6.80 -21.78 7.65
N TRP A 420 -7.17 -20.51 7.54
CA TRP A 420 -6.28 -19.36 7.73
C TRP A 420 -6.95 -18.31 8.60
N ARG A 421 -6.17 -17.36 9.10
CA ARG A 421 -6.70 -16.17 9.78
C ARG A 421 -5.85 -14.95 9.48
N LEU A 422 -6.43 -13.77 9.67
CA LEU A 422 -5.70 -12.51 9.69
C LEU A 422 -4.82 -12.47 10.94
N GLY A 423 -3.55 -12.15 10.75
CA GLY A 423 -2.55 -11.96 11.79
C GLY A 423 -1.71 -10.72 11.53
N MET A 424 -0.68 -10.51 12.36
CA MET A 424 0.31 -9.45 12.16
C MET A 424 1.71 -10.07 12.12
N ALA A 425 2.52 -9.65 11.15
CA ALA A 425 3.94 -10.03 11.03
C ALA A 425 4.86 -9.18 11.93
N GLY A 426 4.35 -8.04 12.41
CA GLY A 426 5.03 -7.07 13.27
C GLY A 426 4.11 -6.43 14.30
N GLN A 427 4.58 -5.36 14.94
CA GLN A 427 3.79 -4.52 15.85
C GLN A 427 3.78 -3.09 15.29
N GLY A 428 2.64 -2.40 15.33
CA GLY A 428 2.63 -0.95 15.07
C GLY A 428 1.88 -0.48 13.83
N SER A 429 1.69 -1.32 12.80
CA SER A 429 1.20 -0.83 11.49
C SER A 429 0.15 -1.72 10.83
N VAL A 430 -0.71 -1.10 10.02
CA VAL A 430 -1.68 -1.79 9.13
C VAL A 430 -0.96 -2.54 8.02
N ASP A 431 0.22 -2.07 7.63
CA ASP A 431 1.05 -2.70 6.60
C ASP A 431 1.62 -4.06 7.07
N ASP A 432 1.58 -4.35 8.38
CA ASP A 432 2.04 -5.63 8.95
C ASP A 432 0.96 -6.71 8.93
N LEU A 433 -0.25 -6.41 8.44
CA LEU A 433 -1.33 -7.39 8.34
C LEU A 433 -0.94 -8.49 7.35
N VAL A 434 -1.10 -9.75 7.76
CA VAL A 434 -0.75 -10.92 6.96
C VAL A 434 -1.80 -12.01 7.13
N ILE A 435 -1.97 -12.85 6.11
CA ILE A 435 -2.74 -14.08 6.24
C ILE A 435 -1.80 -15.17 6.78
N VAL A 436 -2.15 -15.74 7.93
CA VAL A 436 -1.40 -16.84 8.55
C VAL A 436 -2.23 -18.12 8.55
N PRO A 437 -1.62 -19.31 8.35
CA PRO A 437 -2.31 -20.58 8.58
C PRO A 437 -2.87 -20.66 10.00
N SER A 438 -4.06 -21.25 10.14
CA SER A 438 -4.69 -21.51 11.45
C SER A 438 -5.06 -22.98 11.58
N PRO A 439 -4.06 -23.87 11.74
CA PRO A 439 -4.31 -25.30 11.91
C PRO A 439 -5.13 -25.58 13.18
N GLU A 440 -5.14 -24.66 14.16
CA GLU A 440 -5.92 -24.80 15.37
C GLU A 440 -7.43 -24.89 15.08
N ALA A 441 -7.91 -24.24 14.02
CA ALA A 441 -9.33 -24.28 13.65
C ALA A 441 -9.79 -25.67 13.16
N GLU A 442 -8.86 -26.55 12.79
CA GLU A 442 -9.12 -27.89 12.23
C GLU A 442 -8.96 -29.02 13.27
N VAL A 443 -8.43 -28.73 14.46
CA VAL A 443 -8.25 -29.72 15.53
C VAL A 443 -9.62 -30.28 15.99
N PRO A 444 -9.75 -31.59 16.31
CA PRO A 444 -11.02 -32.15 16.79
C PRO A 444 -11.64 -31.37 17.96
N LEU A 445 -12.96 -31.21 17.94
CA LEU A 445 -13.67 -30.40 18.93
C LEU A 445 -13.66 -31.04 20.33
N GLU A 446 -13.31 -30.24 21.33
CA GLU A 446 -13.47 -30.61 22.74
C GLU A 446 -14.92 -30.51 23.20
N ALA A 447 -15.19 -31.02 24.41
CA ALA A 447 -16.52 -30.95 25.00
C ALA A 447 -16.98 -29.49 25.16
N GLY A 448 -18.19 -29.19 24.68
CA GLY A 448 -18.76 -27.84 24.73
C GLY A 448 -18.31 -26.88 23.62
N GLN A 449 -17.45 -27.31 22.70
CA GLN A 449 -17.00 -26.47 21.57
C GLN A 449 -17.86 -26.64 20.33
N VAL A 450 -17.88 -25.60 19.49
CA VAL A 450 -18.59 -25.57 18.20
C VAL A 450 -17.65 -25.00 17.14
N ARG A 451 -17.58 -25.65 15.98
CA ARG A 451 -16.88 -25.14 14.80
C ARG A 451 -17.85 -24.30 13.96
N ILE A 452 -17.45 -23.08 13.63
CA ILE A 452 -18.27 -22.12 12.89
C ILE A 452 -17.56 -21.74 11.59
N GLY A 453 -18.26 -21.92 10.47
CA GLY A 453 -17.90 -21.37 9.17
C GLY A 453 -18.30 -19.90 9.14
N VAL A 454 -17.31 -19.02 9.29
CA VAL A 454 -17.51 -17.58 9.43
C VAL A 454 -18.08 -17.01 8.12
N ARG A 455 -18.99 -16.04 8.24
CA ARG A 455 -19.57 -15.29 7.12
C ARG A 455 -19.37 -13.79 7.26
N ALA A 456 -19.28 -13.31 8.49
CA ALA A 456 -18.88 -11.96 8.83
C ALA A 456 -18.25 -11.95 10.23
N ALA A 457 -17.37 -10.99 10.49
CA ALA A 457 -16.77 -10.76 11.80
C ALA A 457 -16.81 -9.26 12.11
N GLY A 458 -16.99 -8.92 13.38
CA GLY A 458 -17.01 -7.53 13.83
C GLY A 458 -15.59 -7.01 14.05
N LEU A 459 -15.30 -5.81 13.52
CA LEU A 459 -14.05 -5.09 13.76
C LEU A 459 -14.24 -4.15 14.96
N ASN A 460 -13.52 -4.41 16.05
CA ASN A 460 -13.63 -3.63 17.27
C ASN A 460 -12.44 -2.68 17.45
N PHE A 461 -12.63 -1.64 18.27
CA PHE A 461 -11.55 -0.70 18.60
C PHE A 461 -10.32 -1.39 19.22
N ARG A 462 -10.55 -2.49 19.95
CA ARG A 462 -9.48 -3.37 20.44
C ARG A 462 -8.63 -3.92 19.29
N ASP A 463 -9.23 -4.36 18.19
CA ASP A 463 -8.48 -4.93 17.06
C ASP A 463 -7.56 -3.89 16.40
N VAL A 464 -7.99 -2.61 16.40
CA VAL A 464 -7.18 -1.47 15.95
C VAL A 464 -6.14 -1.05 16.98
N LEU A 465 -6.47 -1.04 18.28
CA LEU A 465 -5.55 -0.69 19.35
C LEU A 465 -4.48 -1.76 19.62
N ASN A 466 -4.74 -3.02 19.32
CA ASN A 466 -3.73 -4.09 19.40
C ASN A 466 -2.59 -3.91 18.38
N MET A 467 -2.66 -2.86 17.56
CA MET A 467 -1.58 -2.36 16.73
C MET A 467 -0.61 -1.46 17.54
N TYR A 468 -0.80 -1.25 18.85
CA TYR A 468 0.14 -0.57 19.76
C TYR A 468 1.02 -1.57 20.55
N PRO A 469 2.22 -1.18 21.05
CA PRO A 469 3.21 -2.12 21.59
C PRO A 469 2.72 -2.95 22.79
N GLY A 470 2.88 -4.28 22.74
CA GLY A 470 2.44 -5.25 23.76
C GLY A 470 2.51 -6.72 23.30
N GLU A 471 1.95 -7.70 24.05
CA GLU A 471 1.72 -9.06 23.53
C GLU A 471 0.75 -8.99 22.35
N VAL A 472 1.10 -9.56 21.19
CA VAL A 472 0.26 -9.54 19.97
C VAL A 472 -0.94 -10.46 20.18
N PRO A 473 -2.16 -9.94 20.42
CA PRO A 473 -3.32 -10.77 20.62
C PRO A 473 -3.91 -11.19 19.28
N VAL A 474 -4.55 -12.36 19.27
CA VAL A 474 -5.27 -12.85 18.09
C VAL A 474 -6.40 -11.88 17.73
N LEU A 475 -6.44 -11.44 16.47
CA LEU A 475 -7.43 -10.49 15.96
C LEU A 475 -8.81 -11.12 15.81
N GLY A 476 -9.85 -10.30 15.98
CA GLY A 476 -11.25 -10.69 15.83
C GLY A 476 -11.78 -11.35 17.09
N ALA A 477 -12.74 -10.67 17.73
CA ALA A 477 -13.36 -11.11 18.99
C ALA A 477 -14.81 -11.59 18.84
N GLU A 478 -15.42 -11.37 17.67
CA GLU A 478 -16.80 -11.75 17.41
C GLU A 478 -17.03 -12.16 15.96
N VAL A 479 -18.00 -13.05 15.77
CA VAL A 479 -18.34 -13.61 14.47
C VAL A 479 -19.85 -13.82 14.32
N ALA A 480 -20.28 -13.86 13.06
CA ALA A 480 -21.53 -14.45 12.64
C ALA A 480 -21.27 -15.45 11.51
N GLY A 481 -21.87 -16.63 11.61
CA GLY A 481 -21.57 -17.72 10.69
C GLY A 481 -22.55 -18.89 10.80
N VAL A 482 -22.14 -20.01 10.25
CA VAL A 482 -22.91 -21.25 10.21
C VAL A 482 -22.17 -22.32 11.00
N VAL A 483 -22.88 -23.04 11.86
CA VAL A 483 -22.30 -24.19 12.58
C VAL A 483 -21.91 -25.28 11.57
N LEU A 484 -20.65 -25.70 11.59
CA LEU A 484 -20.15 -26.80 10.77
C LEU A 484 -20.15 -28.13 11.53
N GLU A 485 -19.77 -28.08 12.80
CA GLU A 485 -19.62 -29.26 13.66
C GLU A 485 -19.80 -28.87 15.12
N THR A 486 -20.30 -29.81 15.93
CA THR A 486 -20.50 -29.63 17.37
C THR A 486 -19.74 -30.69 18.16
N GLY A 487 -18.98 -30.25 19.16
CA GLY A 487 -18.23 -31.12 20.05
C GLY A 487 -19.11 -31.87 21.04
N PRO A 488 -18.54 -32.84 21.79
CA PRO A 488 -19.28 -33.62 22.78
C PRO A 488 -20.03 -32.75 23.80
N GLY A 489 -21.27 -33.13 24.13
CA GLY A 489 -22.07 -32.45 25.15
C GLY A 489 -22.77 -31.16 24.70
N VAL A 490 -22.55 -30.69 23.47
CA VAL A 490 -23.33 -29.60 22.88
C VAL A 490 -24.68 -30.14 22.39
N THR A 491 -25.78 -29.60 22.92
CA THR A 491 -27.15 -30.03 22.57
C THR A 491 -28.02 -28.89 22.02
N GLY A 492 -27.59 -27.63 22.18
CA GLY A 492 -28.35 -26.45 21.79
C GLY A 492 -28.16 -26.01 20.33
N PHE A 493 -27.24 -26.64 19.60
CA PHE A 493 -26.89 -26.31 18.22
C PHE A 493 -26.67 -27.58 17.40
N VAL A 494 -26.92 -27.49 16.09
CA VAL A 494 -26.61 -28.54 15.11
C VAL A 494 -25.94 -27.94 13.87
N PRO A 495 -25.19 -28.74 13.09
CA PRO A 495 -24.66 -28.30 11.81
C PRO A 495 -25.74 -27.67 10.91
N GLY A 496 -25.43 -26.51 10.33
CA GLY A 496 -26.34 -25.70 9.52
C GLY A 496 -27.01 -24.54 10.28
N ASP A 497 -26.96 -24.51 11.61
CA ASP A 497 -27.51 -23.40 12.39
C ASP A 497 -26.78 -22.09 12.12
N ARG A 498 -27.54 -21.00 11.99
CA ARG A 498 -27.01 -19.64 11.86
C ARG A 498 -26.78 -19.06 13.24
N VAL A 499 -25.53 -18.74 13.58
CA VAL A 499 -25.12 -18.31 14.92
C VAL A 499 -24.29 -17.03 14.90
N MET A 500 -24.37 -16.25 15.96
CA MET A 500 -23.51 -15.10 16.24
C MET A 500 -22.99 -15.17 17.68
N GLY A 501 -21.82 -14.60 17.95
CA GLY A 501 -21.30 -14.56 19.31
C GLY A 501 -19.82 -14.23 19.39
N MET A 502 -19.24 -14.45 20.57
CA MET A 502 -17.83 -14.21 20.81
C MET A 502 -16.97 -15.41 20.38
N ALA A 503 -15.98 -15.15 19.53
CA ALA A 503 -14.98 -16.13 19.12
C ALA A 503 -13.67 -15.40 18.81
N VAL A 504 -12.58 -15.85 19.43
CA VAL A 504 -11.24 -15.26 19.23
C VAL A 504 -10.61 -15.86 17.98
N GLY A 505 -10.04 -15.03 17.11
CA GLY A 505 -9.53 -15.49 15.80
C GLY A 505 -10.60 -15.51 14.72
N GLY A 506 -11.67 -14.72 14.90
CA GLY A 506 -12.81 -14.68 13.98
C GLY A 506 -12.51 -14.13 12.58
N PHE A 507 -11.34 -13.51 12.36
CA PHE A 507 -10.93 -13.01 11.05
C PHE A 507 -10.33 -14.11 10.18
N GLY A 508 -11.10 -15.16 9.95
CA GLY A 508 -10.74 -16.31 9.11
C GLY A 508 -12.02 -16.99 8.60
N PRO A 509 -11.91 -18.01 7.73
CA PRO A 509 -13.06 -18.71 7.18
C PRO A 509 -13.70 -19.67 8.19
N VAL A 510 -12.94 -20.13 9.20
CA VAL A 510 -13.38 -21.09 10.21
C VAL A 510 -12.83 -20.66 11.58
N VAL A 511 -13.66 -20.75 12.61
CA VAL A 511 -13.26 -20.50 14.00
C VAL A 511 -13.92 -21.50 14.94
N MET A 512 -13.25 -21.82 16.04
CA MET A 512 -13.85 -22.59 17.13
C MET A 512 -14.34 -21.65 18.23
N ALA A 513 -15.52 -21.92 18.77
CA ALA A 513 -16.12 -21.13 19.84
C ALA A 513 -16.69 -22.04 20.94
N ASP A 514 -16.78 -21.51 22.16
CA ASP A 514 -17.52 -22.13 23.25
C ASP A 514 -19.02 -21.98 22.98
N ALA A 515 -19.79 -23.08 23.04
CA ALA A 515 -21.23 -23.08 22.79
C ALA A 515 -22.00 -22.10 23.69
N ARG A 516 -21.47 -21.75 24.86
CA ARG A 516 -22.10 -20.80 25.80
C ARG A 516 -21.94 -19.34 25.39
N LEU A 517 -21.01 -19.04 24.48
CA LEU A 517 -20.67 -17.69 24.02
C LEU A 517 -21.32 -17.33 22.68
N ILE A 518 -22.17 -18.21 22.15
CA ILE A 518 -22.86 -18.03 20.88
C ILE A 518 -24.37 -18.15 21.05
N ALA A 519 -25.12 -17.52 20.16
CA ALA A 519 -26.57 -17.53 20.11
C ALA A 519 -27.08 -17.62 18.67
N PRO A 520 -28.31 -18.12 18.42
CA PRO A 520 -28.91 -18.12 17.10
C PRO A 520 -29.09 -16.70 16.55
N ILE A 521 -28.89 -16.52 15.24
CA ILE A 521 -29.16 -15.25 14.56
C ILE A 521 -30.69 -15.07 14.43
N PRO A 522 -31.25 -13.91 14.83
CA PRO A 522 -32.66 -13.60 14.64
C PRO A 522 -33.12 -13.72 13.18
N ARG A 523 -34.38 -14.11 12.96
CA ARG A 523 -34.96 -14.15 11.61
C ARG A 523 -34.92 -12.77 10.96
N GLY A 524 -34.54 -12.73 9.68
CA GLY A 524 -34.45 -11.50 8.90
C GLY A 524 -33.12 -10.76 8.98
N TRP A 525 -32.21 -11.14 9.89
CA TRP A 525 -30.90 -10.50 9.99
C TRP A 525 -29.91 -11.11 9.00
N SER A 526 -29.08 -10.27 8.38
CA SER A 526 -27.91 -10.69 7.63
C SER A 526 -26.77 -11.11 8.57
N PHE A 527 -25.77 -11.84 8.07
CA PHE A 527 -24.58 -12.16 8.86
C PHE A 527 -23.79 -10.90 9.25
N ALA A 528 -23.71 -9.90 8.37
CA ALA A 528 -23.03 -8.64 8.65
C ALA A 528 -23.71 -7.86 9.79
N GLN A 529 -25.04 -7.77 9.77
CA GLN A 529 -25.81 -7.17 10.88
C GLN A 529 -25.58 -7.92 12.18
N ALA A 530 -25.63 -9.26 12.16
CA ALA A 530 -25.43 -10.09 13.33
C ALA A 530 -24.00 -10.01 13.90
N ALA A 531 -22.97 -9.87 13.05
CA ALA A 531 -21.58 -9.77 13.50
C ALA A 531 -21.27 -8.44 14.22
N GLY A 532 -22.05 -7.39 14.01
CA GLY A 532 -21.86 -6.08 14.67
C GLY A 532 -22.52 -5.95 16.05
N VAL A 533 -23.05 -7.03 16.62
CA VAL A 533 -23.84 -7.01 17.86
C VAL A 533 -23.10 -7.55 19.09
N PRO A 534 -22.46 -8.73 19.07
CA PRO A 534 -22.04 -9.44 20.28
C PRO A 534 -21.23 -8.59 21.28
N VAL A 535 -20.09 -8.03 20.88
CA VAL A 535 -19.16 -7.33 21.78
C VAL A 535 -19.77 -6.04 22.30
N VAL A 536 -20.33 -5.20 21.42
CA VAL A 536 -20.88 -3.89 21.80
C VAL A 536 -22.06 -4.05 22.76
N PHE A 537 -23.00 -4.95 22.47
CA PHE A 537 -24.18 -5.14 23.32
C PHE A 537 -23.87 -5.90 24.61
N LEU A 538 -22.98 -6.89 24.59
CA LEU A 538 -22.54 -7.55 25.83
C LEU A 538 -21.80 -6.57 26.74
N THR A 539 -20.95 -5.70 26.19
CA THR A 539 -20.26 -4.65 26.95
C THR A 539 -21.25 -3.67 27.56
N ALA A 540 -22.23 -3.20 26.78
CA ALA A 540 -23.27 -2.30 27.28
C ALA A 540 -24.13 -2.96 28.36
N LEU A 541 -24.56 -4.21 28.16
CA LEU A 541 -25.38 -4.95 29.13
C LEU A 541 -24.60 -5.17 30.43
N TYR A 542 -23.35 -5.64 30.36
CA TYR A 542 -22.52 -5.86 31.54
C TYR A 542 -22.18 -4.56 32.26
N GLY A 543 -21.81 -3.51 31.53
CA GLY A 543 -21.45 -2.22 32.09
C GLY A 543 -22.62 -1.50 32.75
N LEU A 544 -23.76 -1.42 32.06
CA LEU A 544 -24.93 -0.67 32.54
C LEU A 544 -25.74 -1.47 33.55
N ARG A 545 -26.04 -2.74 33.27
CA ARG A 545 -26.96 -3.54 34.10
C ARG A 545 -26.25 -4.27 35.24
N GLU A 546 -25.21 -5.04 34.93
CA GLU A 546 -24.56 -5.90 35.94
C GLU A 546 -23.66 -5.08 36.88
N THR A 547 -22.87 -4.16 36.32
CA THR A 547 -21.93 -3.33 37.07
C THR A 547 -22.59 -2.03 37.56
N GLY A 548 -23.23 -1.29 36.64
CA GLY A 548 -23.84 0.01 36.92
C GLY A 548 -25.19 -0.05 37.63
N ARG A 549 -25.93 -1.17 37.51
CA ARG A 549 -27.30 -1.36 38.01
C ARG A 549 -28.28 -0.25 37.60
N LEU A 550 -28.13 0.24 36.36
CA LEU A 550 -28.98 1.25 35.74
C LEU A 550 -30.22 0.66 35.08
#